data_AF-A0A0V0GVW6-F1
#
_entry.id   AF-A0A0V0GVW6-F1
#
_cell.length_a   1.000
_cell.length_b   1.000
_cell.length_c   1.000
_cell.angle_alpha   90.00
_cell.angle_beta   90.00
_cell.angle_gamma   90.00
#
_symmetry.space_group_name_H-M   'P 1'
#
loop_
_entity.id
_entity.type
_entity.pdbx_description
1 polymer ?
#
loop_
_entity_poly.entity_id
_entity_poly.type
_entity_poly.pdbx_seq_one_letter_code
_entity_poly.pdbx_strand_id
1 'polypeptide(L)'
;MPSRTFLNWYRRADYTAYAFNTRPVMRNPCQKSFVFYMSSAKMDSYNNQTVTQYTRHRVPHPLCRWKMANPADVERIQVYKKPDPQLWDRSPRRNCCRVLSSKKKSMVVDVGVCSEDEVSEV
;
A
#
# COMPACT_ATOMS: atom_id res chain seq x y z
N MET A 1 -8.31 -1.99 -1.69
CA MET A 1 -9.40 -2.68 -0.95
C MET A 1 -8.98 -2.84 0.52
N PRO A 2 -9.83 -2.46 1.49
CA PRO A 2 -9.54 -2.60 2.92
C PRO A 2 -9.54 -4.07 3.39
N SER A 3 -8.83 -4.38 4.46
CA SER A 3 -8.81 -5.71 5.07
C SER A 3 -10.16 -6.07 5.71
N ARG A 4 -10.62 -7.32 5.51
CA ARG A 4 -11.80 -7.85 6.19
C ARG A 4 -11.53 -7.97 7.70
N THR A 5 -12.26 -7.20 8.51
CA THR A 5 -12.09 -7.15 9.98
C THR A 5 -13.08 -8.02 10.76
N PHE A 6 -14.20 -8.39 10.14
CA PHE A 6 -15.21 -9.25 10.75
C PHE A 6 -15.70 -10.29 9.75
N LEU A 7 -16.15 -11.44 10.24
CA LEU A 7 -16.94 -12.39 9.47
C LEU A 7 -18.41 -11.99 9.55
N ASN A 8 -19.14 -12.13 8.46
CA ASN A 8 -20.58 -11.92 8.44
C ASN A 8 -21.29 -13.08 9.15
N TRP A 9 -22.57 -12.87 9.49
CA TRP A 9 -23.39 -13.87 10.18
C TRP A 9 -23.84 -15.03 9.27
N TYR A 10 -23.83 -14.83 7.95
CA TYR A 10 -24.12 -15.90 7.00
C TYR A 10 -22.99 -16.94 6.99
N ARG A 11 -23.37 -18.23 6.99
CA ARG A 11 -22.43 -19.36 7.05
C ARG A 11 -21.47 -19.44 5.84
N ARG A 12 -21.76 -18.77 4.72
CA ARG A 12 -20.89 -18.70 3.55
C ARG A 12 -20.05 -17.43 3.57
N ALA A 13 -18.75 -17.61 3.42
CA ALA A 13 -17.74 -16.54 3.45
C ALA A 13 -17.68 -15.74 2.14
N ASP A 14 -18.83 -15.50 1.50
CA ASP A 14 -18.90 -14.85 0.19
C ASP A 14 -18.65 -13.34 0.33
N TYR A 15 -17.98 -12.76 -0.68
CA TYR A 15 -17.61 -11.34 -0.71
C TYR A 15 -18.83 -10.40 -0.87
N THR A 16 -19.99 -10.95 -1.26
CA THR A 16 -21.26 -10.22 -1.46
C THR A 16 -21.85 -9.67 -0.16
N ALA A 17 -21.40 -10.13 1.00
CA ALA A 17 -21.91 -9.68 2.29
C ALA A 17 -21.33 -8.34 2.78
N TYR A 18 -20.46 -7.70 1.99
CA TYR A 18 -19.84 -6.41 2.31
C TYR A 18 -20.29 -5.35 1.32
N ALA A 19 -20.56 -4.13 1.81
CA ALA A 19 -20.96 -2.99 0.98
C ALA A 19 -19.86 -2.53 -0.01
N PHE A 20 -18.64 -3.06 0.15
CA PHE A 20 -17.50 -2.80 -0.71
C PHE A 20 -16.57 -4.01 -0.72
N ASN A 21 -15.74 -4.10 -1.76
CA ASN A 21 -14.76 -5.18 -1.88
C ASN A 21 -13.75 -5.13 -0.73
N THR A 22 -13.67 -6.22 0.03
CA THR A 22 -12.70 -6.40 1.11
C THR A 22 -11.62 -7.39 0.71
N ARG A 23 -10.40 -7.18 1.19
CA ARG A 23 -9.31 -8.15 1.08
C ARG A 23 -9.60 -9.30 2.07
N PRO A 24 -9.53 -10.57 1.64
CA PRO A 24 -9.78 -11.70 2.52
C PRO A 24 -8.74 -11.79 3.64
N VAL A 25 -9.14 -12.42 4.75
CA VAL A 25 -8.20 -12.76 5.83
C VAL A 25 -7.26 -13.85 5.31
N MET A 26 -5.97 -13.52 5.23
CA MET A 26 -4.96 -14.41 4.66
C MET A 26 -4.74 -15.63 5.57
N ARG A 27 -4.98 -16.83 5.04
CA ARG A 27 -4.73 -18.09 5.75
C ARG A 27 -3.26 -18.50 5.71
N ASN A 28 -2.57 -18.20 4.61
CA ASN A 28 -1.16 -18.54 4.45
C ASN A 28 -0.26 -17.49 5.16
N PRO A 29 0.65 -17.93 6.05
CA PRO A 29 1.67 -17.08 6.66
C PRO A 29 2.40 -16.13 5.69
N CYS A 30 2.79 -16.62 4.52
CA CYS A 30 3.52 -15.86 3.50
C CYS A 30 2.72 -14.74 2.86
N GLN A 31 1.39 -14.85 2.89
CA GLN A 31 0.52 -13.83 2.31
C GLN A 31 0.10 -12.76 3.33
N LYS A 32 0.47 -12.92 4.61
CA LYS A 32 0.23 -11.93 5.66
C LYS A 32 0.98 -10.64 5.32
N SER A 33 0.25 -9.55 5.16
CA SER A 33 0.84 -8.25 4.81
C SER A 33 1.53 -7.59 5.99
N PHE A 34 2.67 -6.96 5.73
CA PHE A 34 3.26 -5.98 6.63
C PHE A 34 2.43 -4.69 6.63
N VAL A 35 2.12 -4.18 7.81
CA VAL A 35 1.31 -2.96 7.98
C VAL A 35 2.22 -1.80 8.34
N PHE A 36 2.02 -0.66 7.68
CA PHE A 36 2.73 0.59 7.96
C PHE A 36 1.71 1.68 8.25
N TYR A 37 1.93 2.44 9.33
CA TYR A 37 1.07 3.55 9.72
C TYR A 37 1.71 4.88 9.34
N MET A 38 0.90 5.85 8.92
CA MET A 38 1.37 7.20 8.63
C MET A 38 1.89 7.84 9.92
N SER A 39 3.16 8.22 9.93
CA SER A 39 3.81 8.89 11.07
C SER A 39 3.88 10.40 10.91
N SER A 40 4.00 10.89 9.67
CA SER A 40 4.04 12.33 9.39
C SER A 40 3.61 12.61 7.95
N ALA A 41 3.11 13.84 7.75
CA ALA A 41 2.76 14.39 6.45
C ALA A 41 3.21 15.84 6.42
N LYS A 42 3.95 16.24 5.40
CA LYS A 42 4.41 17.62 5.21
C LYS A 42 4.40 17.99 3.73
N MET A 43 4.26 19.28 3.46
CA MET A 43 4.45 19.81 2.11
C MET A 43 5.92 20.22 1.95
N ASP A 44 6.59 19.68 0.94
CA ASP A 44 7.90 20.13 0.49
C ASP A 44 7.70 21.28 -0.50
N SER A 45 7.87 22.51 -0.01
CA SER A 45 7.63 23.73 -0.78
C SER A 45 8.62 23.91 -1.93
N TYR A 46 9.85 23.40 -1.79
CA TYR A 46 10.88 23.55 -2.82
C TYR A 46 10.52 22.74 -4.08
N ASN A 47 10.05 21.51 -3.90
CA ASN A 47 9.67 20.63 -5.01
C ASN A 47 8.17 20.63 -5.31
N ASN A 48 7.39 21.46 -4.60
CA ASN A 48 5.93 21.50 -4.65
C ASN A 48 5.28 20.10 -4.59
N GLN A 49 5.67 19.29 -3.61
CA GLN A 49 5.19 17.92 -3.45
C GLN A 49 4.85 17.60 -2.00
N THR A 50 3.85 16.75 -1.79
CA THR A 50 3.55 16.22 -0.47
C THR A 50 4.49 15.07 -0.16
N VAL A 51 5.10 15.12 1.02
CA VAL A 51 5.99 14.08 1.54
C VAL A 51 5.31 13.46 2.76
N THR A 52 5.01 12.18 2.67
CA THR A 52 4.45 11.40 3.77
C THR A 52 5.43 10.34 4.21
N GLN A 53 5.47 10.09 5.51
CA GLN A 53 6.29 9.05 6.09
C GLN A 53 5.41 8.01 6.77
N TYR A 54 5.73 6.75 6.58
CA TYR A 54 5.06 5.61 7.18
C TYR A 54 6.05 4.77 7.97
N THR A 55 5.66 4.36 9.18
CA THR A 55 6.45 3.52 10.06
C THR A 55 5.82 2.15 10.21
N ARG A 56 6.67 1.11 10.25
CA ARG A 56 6.22 -0.27 10.34
C ARG A 56 5.52 -0.53 11.68
N HIS A 57 4.35 -1.17 11.62
CA HIS A 57 3.73 -1.75 12.79
C HIS A 57 4.47 -3.02 13.21
N ARG A 58 5.13 -2.98 14.37
CA ARG A 58 6.00 -4.07 14.85
C ARG A 58 5.19 -5.16 15.53
N VAL A 59 4.62 -6.05 14.73
CA VAL A 59 3.94 -7.27 15.19
C VAL A 59 4.69 -8.50 14.70
N PRO A 60 4.78 -9.58 15.50
CA PRO A 60 5.34 -10.85 15.05
C PRO A 60 4.70 -11.30 13.72
N HIS A 61 5.56 -11.50 12.72
CA HIS A 61 5.16 -12.10 11.45
C HIS A 61 5.55 -13.57 11.48
N PRO A 62 4.64 -14.48 11.07
CA PRO A 62 4.93 -15.89 11.00
C PRO A 62 6.01 -16.14 9.95
N LEU A 63 6.78 -17.22 10.12
CA LEU A 63 7.81 -17.60 9.16
C LEU A 63 7.19 -17.94 7.81
N CYS A 64 7.68 -17.27 6.76
CA CYS A 64 7.32 -17.58 5.38
C CYS A 64 8.40 -18.48 4.76
N ARG A 65 7.97 -19.59 4.13
CA ARG A 65 8.87 -20.55 3.46
C ARG A 65 8.96 -20.35 1.94
N TRP A 66 8.20 -19.40 1.38
CA TRP A 66 8.28 -19.10 -0.05
C TRP A 66 9.60 -18.39 -0.36
N LYS A 67 10.22 -18.77 -1.48
CA LYS A 67 11.42 -18.12 -2.00
C LYS A 67 11.03 -16.81 -2.69
N MET A 68 10.79 -15.77 -1.91
CA MET A 68 10.41 -14.43 -2.38
C MET A 68 11.18 -13.34 -1.63
N ALA A 69 11.26 -12.16 -2.24
CA ALA A 69 11.80 -10.98 -1.55
C ALA A 69 10.99 -10.71 -0.27
N ASN A 70 11.70 -10.54 0.85
CA ASN A 70 11.08 -10.33 2.15
C ASN A 70 11.22 -8.86 2.57
N PRO A 71 10.13 -8.07 2.62
CA PRO A 71 10.18 -6.69 3.06
C PRO A 71 10.26 -6.55 4.59
N ALA A 72 10.58 -7.63 5.33
CA ALA A 72 10.68 -7.61 6.78
C ALA A 72 11.70 -6.59 7.32
N ASP A 73 12.73 -6.29 6.55
CA ASP A 73 13.78 -5.34 6.96
C ASP A 73 13.37 -3.87 6.76
N VAL A 74 12.30 -3.61 6.03
CA VAL A 74 11.79 -2.25 5.81
C VAL A 74 11.08 -1.77 7.07
N GLU A 75 11.63 -0.73 7.71
CA GLU A 75 11.05 -0.10 8.90
C GLU A 75 10.33 1.21 8.59
N ARG A 76 10.78 1.93 7.55
CA ARG A 76 10.26 3.25 7.17
C ARG A 76 10.04 3.35 5.67
N ILE A 77 8.91 3.91 5.28
CA ILE A 77 8.59 4.20 3.89
C ILE A 77 8.35 5.70 3.77
N GLN A 78 9.03 6.35 2.84
CA GLN A 78 8.81 7.74 2.49
C GLN A 78 8.14 7.79 1.12
N VAL A 79 7.01 8.48 1.04
CA VAL A 79 6.22 8.59 -0.18
C VAL A 79 6.20 10.03 -0.64
N TYR A 80 6.59 10.25 -1.88
CA TYR A 80 6.51 11.52 -2.58
C TYR A 80 5.29 11.52 -3.49
N LYS A 81 4.49 12.59 -3.40
CA LYS A 81 3.30 12.78 -4.24
C LYS A 81 3.22 14.21 -4.72
N LYS A 82 3.26 14.41 -6.04
CA LYS A 82 2.93 15.71 -6.65
C LYS A 82 1.41 15.94 -6.62
N PRO A 83 0.94 17.16 -6.27
CA PRO A 83 -0.45 17.54 -6.42
C PRO A 83 -0.87 17.45 -7.88
N ASP A 84 -2.05 16.91 -8.15
CA ASP A 84 -2.64 16.84 -9.49
C ASP A 84 -4.10 17.30 -9.38
N PRO A 85 -4.43 18.55 -9.77
CA PRO A 85 -5.79 19.09 -9.66
C PRO A 85 -6.81 18.33 -10.50
N GLN A 86 -6.39 17.82 -11.65
CA GLN A 86 -7.23 17.06 -12.58
C GLN A 86 -7.29 15.58 -12.21
N LEU A 87 -6.74 15.20 -11.04
CA LEU A 87 -6.64 13.82 -10.64
C LEU A 87 -8.02 13.16 -10.69
N TRP A 88 -9.09 13.85 -10.27
CA TRP A 88 -10.47 13.35 -10.16
C TRP A 88 -11.24 13.26 -11.49
N ASP A 89 -10.77 13.94 -12.54
CA ASP A 89 -11.41 13.90 -13.87
C ASP A 89 -11.00 12.66 -14.69
N ARG A 90 -9.94 11.96 -14.27
CA ARG A 90 -9.43 10.74 -14.92
C ARG A 90 -10.24 9.47 -14.57
N SER A 91 -9.90 8.31 -15.15
CA SER A 91 -10.51 7.02 -14.80
C SER A 91 -10.10 6.52 -13.40
N PRO A 92 -10.86 5.65 -12.70
CA PRO A 92 -10.45 5.07 -11.41
C PRO A 92 -9.07 4.38 -11.45
N ARG A 93 -8.36 4.34 -10.30
CA ARG A 93 -6.94 3.90 -10.15
C ARG A 93 -5.95 4.74 -11.00
N ARG A 94 -5.83 6.01 -10.59
CA ARG A 94 -5.27 7.15 -11.37
C ARG A 94 -3.75 7.34 -11.29
N ASN A 95 -3.09 6.62 -10.37
CA ASN A 95 -1.68 6.81 -10.06
C ASN A 95 -0.96 5.47 -9.95
N CYS A 96 0.29 5.46 -10.42
CA CYS A 96 1.21 4.34 -10.28
C CYS A 96 2.27 4.65 -9.22
N CYS A 97 2.77 3.60 -8.57
CA CYS A 97 3.79 3.67 -7.53
C CYS A 97 5.13 3.21 -8.11
N ARG A 98 6.21 3.97 -7.86
CA ARG A 98 7.56 3.63 -8.31
C ARG A 98 8.51 3.61 -7.13
N VAL A 99 9.31 2.55 -7.01
CA VAL A 99 10.34 2.47 -5.96
C VAL A 99 11.58 3.20 -6.46
N LEU A 100 11.86 4.38 -5.89
CA LEU A 100 13.04 5.17 -6.25
C LEU A 100 14.31 4.62 -5.59
N SER A 101 14.19 4.16 -4.34
CA SER A 101 15.30 3.50 -3.65
C SER A 101 14.81 2.60 -2.54
N SER A 102 15.55 1.52 -2.31
CA SER A 102 15.38 0.63 -1.16
C SER A 102 16.77 0.40 -0.55
N LYS A 103 17.12 1.21 0.46
CA LYS A 103 18.44 1.19 1.11
C LYS A 103 18.28 0.93 2.60
N LYS A 104 19.05 -0.02 3.14
CA LYS A 104 19.01 -0.42 4.55
C LYS A 104 17.58 -0.78 4.98
N LYS A 105 17.02 0.00 5.92
CA LYS A 105 15.69 -0.18 6.53
C LYS A 105 14.66 0.85 6.03
N SER A 106 14.99 1.58 4.97
CA SER A 106 14.18 2.65 4.41
C SER A 106 13.88 2.41 2.93
N MET A 107 12.63 2.66 2.54
CA MET A 107 12.17 2.63 1.17
C MET A 107 11.61 3.99 0.77
N VAL A 108 11.91 4.41 -0.45
CA VAL A 108 11.39 5.64 -1.04
C VAL A 108 10.51 5.28 -2.23
N VAL A 109 9.29 5.79 -2.21
CA VAL A 109 8.28 5.56 -3.24
C VAL A 109 7.84 6.90 -3.82
N ASP A 110 7.79 6.99 -5.15
CA ASP A 110 7.12 8.06 -5.87
C ASP A 110 5.73 7.60 -6.30
N VAL A 111 4.74 8.49 -6.18
CA VAL A 111 3.38 8.24 -6.63
C VAL A 111 3.00 9.33 -7.63
N GLY A 112 2.81 8.92 -8.88
CA GLY A 112 2.58 9.84 -9.99
C GLY A 112 1.57 9.29 -10.99
N VAL A 113 1.36 10.03 -12.07
CA VAL A 113 0.64 9.53 -13.25
C VAL A 113 1.38 8.32 -13.78
N CYS A 114 0.64 7.28 -14.19
CA CYS A 114 1.23 6.09 -14.79
C CYS A 114 1.94 6.45 -16.10
N SER A 115 3.10 5.85 -16.32
CA SER A 115 3.86 5.97 -17.57
C SER A 115 3.21 5.14 -18.67
N GLU A 116 3.67 5.30 -19.91
CA GLU A 116 3.38 4.34 -20.98
C GLU A 116 3.72 2.92 -20.50
N ASP A 117 2.84 1.96 -20.81
CA ASP A 117 2.90 0.55 -20.41
C ASP A 117 2.74 0.24 -18.90
N GLU A 118 2.55 1.25 -18.03
CA GLU A 118 2.18 0.99 -16.64
C GLU A 118 0.67 0.80 -16.52
N VAL A 119 0.25 -0.42 -16.14
CA VAL A 119 -1.17 -0.77 -15.97
C VAL A 119 -1.62 -0.46 -14.55
N SER A 120 -2.61 0.43 -14.41
CA SER A 120 -3.43 0.46 -13.21
C SER A 120 -4.51 -0.61 -13.32
N GLU A 121 -4.27 -1.81 -12.79
CA GLU A 121 -5.26 -2.90 -12.83
C GLU A 121 -6.62 -2.42 -12.29
N VAL A 122 -7.75 -2.85 -12.88
CA VAL A 122 -9.12 -2.45 -12.48
C VAL A 122 -9.67 -3.36 -11.40
#